data_AF-Q0AX04-F1
#
_entry.id   AF-Q0AX04-F1
#
_cell.length_a   1.000
_cell.length_b   1.000
_cell.length_c   1.000
_cell.angle_alpha   90.00
_cell.angle_beta   90.00
_cell.angle_gamma   90.00
#
_symmetry.space_group_name_H-M   'P 1'
#
loop_
_entity.id
_entity.type
_entity.pdbx_description
1 polymer ?
#
loop_
_entity_poly.entity_id
_entity_poly.type
_entity_poly.pdbx_seq_one_letter_code
_entity_poly.pdbx_strand_id
1 'polypeptide(L)'
;MFGFIGNIGPWELILILVVALIVVGPGKLPEVAKSMGKAAREFKKATTGVQKEFQDALKVDEKPAPAQKEPEAVPEKIEVSPTVSLDELNEMSLNNKEKVKKDDPGNTLS
;
A
#
# COMPACT_ATOMS: atom_id res chain seq x y z
N MET A 1 18.21 11.15 27.03
CA MET A 1 19.19 11.59 26.01
C MET A 1 18.92 10.77 24.74
N PHE A 2 18.49 11.44 23.66
CA PHE A 2 18.29 10.96 22.28
C PHE A 2 17.17 9.96 21.95
N GLY A 3 16.01 10.48 21.54
CA GLY A 3 14.95 9.78 20.77
C GLY A 3 15.13 9.88 19.24
N PHE A 4 16.37 10.03 18.76
CA PHE A 4 16.67 10.58 17.42
C PHE A 4 16.59 9.62 16.23
N ILE A 5 16.51 8.29 16.44
CA ILE A 5 16.79 7.32 15.35
C ILE A 5 15.55 6.61 14.80
N GLY A 6 14.43 6.61 15.52
CA GLY A 6 13.21 5.88 15.09
C GLY A 6 12.00 6.74 14.80
N ASN A 7 11.92 7.93 15.39
CA ASN A 7 10.78 8.82 15.30
C ASN A 7 11.27 10.22 14.92
N ILE A 8 11.75 10.39 13.68
CA ILE A 8 11.90 11.74 13.12
C ILE A 8 10.49 12.32 13.08
N GLY A 9 10.14 13.09 14.11
CA GLY A 9 8.88 13.77 14.20
C GLY A 9 8.86 14.97 13.26
N PRO A 10 7.67 15.55 13.04
CA PRO A 10 7.55 16.82 12.35
C PRO A 10 8.40 17.91 13.01
N TRP A 11 8.63 17.84 14.32
CA TRP A 11 9.47 18.78 15.06
C TRP A 11 10.96 18.70 14.69
N GLU A 12 11.52 17.49 14.60
CA GLU A 12 12.91 17.29 14.17
C GLU A 12 13.11 17.75 12.72
N LEU A 13 12.15 17.45 11.84
CA LEU A 13 12.17 17.93 10.45
C LEU A 13 12.16 19.45 10.36
N ILE A 14 11.35 20.13 11.18
CA ILE A 14 11.32 21.59 11.26
C ILE A 14 12.68 22.14 11.72
N LEU A 15 13.31 21.54 12.71
CA LEU A 15 14.62 21.99 13.21
C LEU A 15 15.70 21.89 12.12
N ILE A 16 15.74 20.78 11.39
CA ILE A 16 16.64 20.59 10.25
C ILE A 16 16.32 21.59 9.13
N LEU A 17 15.03 21.81 8.85
CA LEU A 17 14.57 22.77 7.85
C LEU A 17 15.06 24.18 8.20
N VAL A 18 14.96 24.61 9.45
CA VAL A 18 15.43 25.93 9.90
C VAL A 18 16.94 26.09 9.69
N VAL A 19 17.74 25.06 10.02
CA VAL A 19 19.20 25.11 9.78
C VAL A 19 19.50 25.19 8.28
N ALA A 20 18.83 24.37 7.46
CA ALA A 20 18.97 24.42 6.00
C ALA A 20 18.53 25.78 5.42
N LEU A 21 17.48 26.38 5.99
CA LEU A 21 16.97 27.69 5.63
C LEU A 21 17.94 28.84 5.95
N ILE A 22 18.75 28.71 6.99
CA ILE A 22 19.79 29.70 7.28
C ILE A 22 20.91 29.62 6.23
N VAL A 23 21.30 28.41 5.83
CA VAL A 23 22.35 28.18 4.84
C VAL A 23 21.90 28.59 3.42
N VAL A 24 20.69 28.20 3.03
CA VAL A 24 20.17 28.38 1.67
C VAL A 24 19.36 29.67 1.52
N GLY A 25 18.65 30.08 2.58
CA GLY A 25 17.73 31.21 2.62
C GLY A 25 16.25 30.82 2.40
N PRO A 26 15.29 31.37 3.17
CA PRO A 26 13.85 31.07 3.02
C PRO A 26 13.22 31.54 1.72
N GLY A 27 13.81 32.53 1.04
CA GLY A 27 13.38 32.92 -0.30
C GLY A 27 13.82 31.94 -1.39
N LYS A 28 14.90 31.17 -1.15
CA LYS A 28 15.53 30.31 -2.16
C LYS A 28 14.89 28.93 -2.26
N LEU A 29 14.43 28.34 -1.15
CA LEU A 29 13.66 27.09 -1.18
C LEU A 29 12.43 27.14 -2.12
N PRO A 30 11.52 28.14 -2.03
CA PRO A 30 10.36 28.20 -2.93
C PRO A 30 10.76 28.52 -4.37
N GLU A 31 11.86 29.24 -4.59
CA GLU A 31 12.39 29.53 -5.93
C GLU A 31 12.88 28.24 -6.61
N VAL A 32 13.71 27.46 -5.92
CA VAL A 32 14.18 26.14 -6.38
C VAL A 32 13.02 25.18 -6.58
N ALA A 33 12.10 25.08 -5.62
CA ALA A 33 10.93 24.22 -5.73
C ALA A 33 10.02 24.60 -6.91
N LYS A 34 9.84 25.91 -7.19
CA LYS A 34 9.09 26.37 -8.38
C LYS A 34 9.77 25.95 -9.68
N SER A 35 11.10 26.09 -9.78
CA SER A 35 11.85 25.69 -10.97
C SER A 35 11.82 24.17 -11.19
N MET A 36 12.08 23.38 -10.14
CA MET A 36 11.99 21.92 -10.18
C MET A 36 10.56 21.44 -10.44
N GLY A 37 9.55 22.11 -9.87
CA GLY A 37 8.15 21.77 -10.07
C GLY A 37 7.68 21.99 -11.51
N LYS A 38 8.16 23.05 -12.17
CA LYS A 38 7.92 23.26 -13.61
C LYS A 38 8.56 22.13 -14.43
N ALA A 39 9.82 21.82 -14.17
CA ALA A 39 10.52 20.73 -14.86
C ALA A 39 9.84 19.37 -14.65
N ALA A 40 9.43 19.04 -13.42
CA ALA A 40 8.71 17.82 -13.10
C ALA A 40 7.34 17.75 -13.79
N ARG A 41 6.64 18.88 -13.91
CA ARG A 41 5.35 18.96 -14.60
C ARG A 41 5.49 18.75 -16.11
N GLU A 42 6.50 19.37 -16.72
CA GLU A 42 6.82 19.19 -18.14
C GLU A 42 7.27 17.75 -18.44
N PHE A 43 8.14 17.19 -17.60
CA PHE A 43 8.56 15.79 -17.68
C PHE A 43 7.36 14.85 -17.61
N LYS A 44 6.48 15.01 -16.61
CA LYS A 44 5.26 14.20 -16.49
C LYS A 44 4.37 14.33 -17.73
N LYS A 45 4.20 15.53 -18.27
CA LYS A 45 3.41 15.76 -19.49
C LYS A 45 4.01 15.05 -20.70
N ALA A 46 5.33 15.12 -20.86
CA ALA A 46 6.05 14.43 -21.93
C ALA A 46 5.92 12.90 -21.77
N THR A 47 6.14 12.37 -20.57
CA THR A 47 5.99 10.93 -20.30
C THR A 47 4.56 10.45 -20.55
N THR A 48 3.54 11.19 -20.11
CA THR A 48 2.13 10.85 -20.37
C THR A 48 1.78 10.90 -21.85
N GLY A 49 2.30 11.88 -22.60
CA GLY A 49 2.12 11.98 -24.05
C GLY A 49 2.68 10.75 -24.77
N VAL A 50 3.94 10.42 -24.49
CA VAL A 50 4.62 9.25 -25.06
C VAL A 50 3.91 7.95 -24.69
N GLN A 51 3.47 7.79 -23.43
CA GLN A 51 2.74 6.59 -23.00
C GLN A 51 1.40 6.45 -23.74
N LYS A 52 0.70 7.56 -24.01
CA LYS A 52 -0.54 7.55 -24.78
C LYS A 52 -0.29 7.17 -26.25
N GLU A 53 0.70 7.78 -26.88
CA GLU A 53 1.09 7.47 -28.26
C GLU A 53 1.52 6.00 -28.42
N PHE A 54 2.28 5.48 -27.46
CA PHE A 54 2.69 4.09 -27.44
C PHE A 54 1.50 3.14 -27.28
N GLN A 55 0.57 3.44 -26.37
CA GLN A 55 -0.67 2.66 -26.20
C GLN A 55 -1.58 2.73 -27.43
N ASP A 56 -1.67 3.88 -28.09
CA ASP A 56 -2.46 4.02 -29.31
C ASP A 56 -1.81 3.27 -30.49
N ALA A 57 -0.47 3.28 -30.62
CA ALA A 57 0.25 2.48 -31.61
C ALA A 57 0.06 0.97 -31.39
N LEU A 58 0.11 0.50 -30.14
CA LEU A 58 -0.11 -0.92 -29.81
C LEU A 58 -1.56 -1.37 -30.06
N LYS A 59 -2.53 -0.46 -29.98
CA LYS A 59 -3.95 -0.77 -30.27
C LYS A 59 -4.26 -0.84 -31.76
N VAL A 60 -3.44 -0.25 -32.62
CA VAL A 60 -3.67 -0.24 -34.08
C VAL A 60 -3.43 -1.62 -34.71
N ASP A 61 -2.62 -2.47 -34.07
CA ASP A 61 -2.40 -3.86 -34.52
C ASP A 61 -3.49 -4.84 -34.02
N GLU A 62 -4.39 -4.43 -33.13
CA GLU A 62 -5.46 -5.30 -32.59
C GLU A 62 -6.84 -4.84 -33.07
N LYS A 63 -7.21 -5.32 -34.27
CA LYS A 63 -8.59 -5.23 -34.79
C LYS A 63 -9.55 -5.94 -33.82
N PRO A 64 -10.67 -5.31 -33.41
CA PRO A 64 -11.56 -5.86 -32.40
C PRO A 64 -12.38 -7.04 -32.96
N ALA A 65 -12.37 -8.16 -32.23
CA ALA A 65 -13.43 -9.15 -32.34
C ALA A 65 -14.72 -8.58 -31.71
N PRO A 66 -15.88 -8.64 -32.38
CA PRO A 66 -17.10 -8.02 -31.88
C PRO A 66 -17.79 -8.89 -30.83
N ALA A 67 -18.14 -8.23 -29.73
CA ALA A 67 -19.35 -8.38 -28.91
C ALA A 67 -19.75 -9.79 -28.41
N GLN A 68 -19.73 -9.94 -27.09
CA GLN A 68 -20.88 -10.52 -26.40
C GLN A 68 -21.43 -9.47 -25.43
N LYS A 69 -22.60 -8.94 -25.79
CA LYS A 69 -23.48 -8.23 -24.86
C LYS A 69 -24.09 -9.28 -23.94
N GLU A 70 -24.04 -9.08 -22.64
CA GLU A 70 -25.26 -9.24 -21.85
C GLU A 70 -25.24 -8.29 -20.64
N PRO A 71 -26.30 -7.48 -20.47
CA PRO A 71 -26.45 -6.55 -19.36
C PRO A 71 -27.08 -7.27 -18.17
N GLU A 72 -26.41 -7.23 -17.02
CA GLU A 72 -27.11 -7.40 -15.74
C GLU A 72 -26.65 -6.31 -14.78
N ALA A 73 -27.55 -5.35 -14.62
CA ALA A 73 -27.55 -4.43 -13.52
C ALA A 73 -27.99 -5.17 -12.27
N VAL A 74 -27.18 -5.19 -11.20
CA VAL A 74 -27.71 -5.01 -9.85
C VAL A 74 -26.72 -4.18 -9.02
N PRO A 75 -27.14 -3.00 -8.53
CA PRO A 75 -26.37 -2.18 -7.61
C PRO A 75 -26.51 -2.73 -6.19
N GLU A 76 -25.45 -3.31 -5.63
CA GLU A 76 -25.40 -3.61 -4.20
C GLU A 76 -24.46 -2.63 -3.48
N LYS A 77 -25.11 -1.55 -3.07
CA LYS A 77 -24.77 -0.66 -1.96
C LYS A 77 -23.76 -1.30 -0.98
N ILE A 78 -22.54 -0.77 -0.94
CA ILE A 78 -21.63 -0.96 0.19
C ILE A 78 -22.26 -0.23 1.38
N GLU A 79 -23.09 -0.97 2.12
CA GLU A 79 -23.60 -0.56 3.41
C GLU A 79 -22.46 -0.72 4.42
N VAL A 80 -21.85 0.41 4.76
CA VAL A 80 -20.98 0.57 5.91
C VAL A 80 -21.86 0.38 7.16
N SER A 81 -21.96 -0.85 7.65
CA SER A 81 -22.38 -1.11 9.03
C SER A 81 -21.12 -1.23 9.90
N PRO A 82 -20.89 -0.29 10.83
CA PRO A 82 -19.91 -0.45 11.88
C PRO A 82 -20.45 -1.46 12.91
N THR A 83 -19.62 -1.81 13.89
CA THR A 83 -19.95 -2.57 15.12
C THR A 83 -19.73 -4.08 15.02
N VAL A 84 -18.48 -4.51 15.25
CA VAL A 84 -18.22 -5.78 15.94
C VAL A 84 -17.47 -5.44 17.21
N SER A 85 -18.19 -5.67 18.31
CA SER A 85 -17.80 -5.54 19.70
C SER A 85 -16.64 -6.44 20.08
N LEU A 86 -16.04 -6.12 21.22
CA LEU A 86 -14.81 -6.65 21.76
C LEU A 86 -15.12 -7.67 22.85
N ASP A 87 -15.60 -8.86 22.46
CA ASP A 87 -15.91 -9.97 23.39
C ASP A 87 -15.91 -11.33 22.67
N GLU A 88 -14.75 -11.85 22.24
CA GLU A 88 -14.55 -13.30 22.00
C GLU A 88 -13.08 -13.68 22.27
N LEU A 89 -12.66 -13.48 23.53
CA LEU A 89 -11.57 -14.24 24.14
C LEU A 89 -12.18 -15.41 24.92
N ASN A 90 -12.54 -16.51 24.26
CA ASN A 90 -12.49 -17.85 24.88
C ASN A 90 -12.69 -18.95 23.82
N GLU A 91 -12.00 -20.08 24.00
CA GLU A 91 -12.40 -21.41 23.48
C GLU A 91 -11.88 -22.01 22.16
N MET A 92 -10.76 -21.62 21.54
CA MET A 92 -10.24 -22.49 20.45
C MET A 92 -8.72 -22.49 20.19
N SER A 93 -7.88 -22.73 21.21
CA SER A 93 -6.43 -22.98 20.99
C SER A 93 -5.79 -24.08 21.85
N LEU A 94 -6.56 -25.00 22.45
CA LEU A 94 -6.01 -26.12 23.22
C LEU A 94 -6.39 -27.48 22.64
N ASN A 95 -5.94 -27.79 21.42
CA ASN A 95 -6.01 -29.18 20.90
C ASN A 95 -4.75 -29.63 20.16
N ASN A 96 -3.58 -29.05 20.48
CA ASN A 96 -2.32 -29.48 19.86
C ASN A 96 -1.21 -29.71 20.88
N LYS A 97 -1.47 -30.57 21.89
CA LYS A 97 -0.40 -31.15 22.72
C LYS A 97 -0.74 -32.43 23.47
N GLU A 98 -1.51 -33.34 22.89
CA GLU A 98 -1.64 -34.70 23.46
C GLU A 98 -1.41 -35.79 22.41
N LYS A 99 -0.24 -35.72 21.78
CA LYS A 99 0.38 -36.86 21.09
C LYS A 99 1.15 -37.69 22.13
N VAL A 100 0.44 -38.54 22.88
CA VAL A 100 1.03 -39.61 23.72
C VAL A 100 0.22 -40.88 23.47
N LYS A 101 0.58 -41.63 22.42
CA LYS A 101 1.32 -42.91 22.58
C LYS A 101 0.64 -43.87 23.57
N LYS A 102 -0.41 -44.53 23.11
CA LYS A 102 -0.73 -45.91 23.51
C LYS A 102 -0.62 -46.77 22.26
N ASP A 103 0.63 -47.10 21.96
CA ASP A 103 0.96 -48.31 21.21
C ASP A 103 0.66 -49.48 22.17
N ASP A 104 -0.20 -50.39 21.76
CA ASP A 104 -0.44 -51.69 22.40
C ASP A 104 0.87 -52.45 22.66
N PRO A 105 1.02 -53.04 23.85
CA PRO A 105 1.55 -54.41 23.87
C PRO A 105 0.73 -55.28 24.82
N GLY A 106 -0.34 -55.87 24.28
CA GLY A 106 -1.15 -56.89 24.92
C GLY A 106 -1.27 -58.15 24.07
N ASN A 107 -0.17 -58.64 23.47
CA ASN A 107 -0.12 -59.98 22.87
C ASN A 107 1.34 -60.45 22.63
N THR A 108 1.90 -61.19 23.60
CA THR A 108 2.82 -62.34 23.49
C THR A 108 3.16 -62.74 24.94
N LEU A 109 2.53 -63.78 25.47
CA LEU A 109 3.12 -65.11 25.63
C LEU A 109 4.20 -65.19 26.73
N SER A 110 3.84 -65.98 27.76
CA SER A 110 4.67 -66.59 28.82
C SER A 110 5.11 -65.73 30.00
#